data_AF-A0A920PAY5-F1
#
_entry.id   AF-A0A920PAY5-F1
#
_cell.length_a   1.000
_cell.length_b   1.000
_cell.length_c   1.000
_cell.angle_alpha   90.00
_cell.angle_beta   90.00
_cell.angle_gamma   90.00
#
_symmetry.space_group_name_H-M   'P 1'
#
loop_
_entity.id
_entity.type
_entity.pdbx_description
1 polymer ?
#
loop_
_entity_poly.entity_id
_entity_poly.type
_entity_poly.pdbx_seq_one_letter_code
_entity_poly.pdbx_strand_id
1 'polypeptide(L)'
;MLDCDATLRTDLAGLSTIGEAKPNNIVHFFFDDVSFASTDGIPIHGLAGMDFAAIAESSGYANIYEFDDLEELYIGLEEVMRQTGPTFVL
;
A
#
# COMPACT_ATOMS: atom_id res chain seq x y z
N MET A 1 8.51 -2.82 -2.41
CA MET A 1 8.00 -3.50 -1.20
C MET A 1 6.65 -4.07 -1.55
N LEU A 2 6.32 -5.27 -1.06
CA LEU A 2 5.06 -5.95 -1.32
C LEU A 2 4.48 -6.33 0.04
N ASP A 3 3.33 -5.77 0.41
CA ASP A 3 2.59 -6.09 1.63
C ASP A 3 1.14 -6.45 1.29
N CYS A 4 0.45 -7.03 2.26
CA CYS A 4 -0.99 -7.29 2.20
C CYS A 4 -1.65 -6.86 3.51
N ASP A 5 -2.98 -6.84 3.53
CA ASP A 5 -3.81 -6.57 4.70
C ASP A 5 -3.32 -7.27 6.00
N ALA A 6 -2.95 -8.55 5.91
CA ALA A 6 -2.47 -9.35 7.03
C ALA A 6 -1.11 -8.89 7.58
N THR A 7 -0.19 -8.50 6.70
CA THR A 7 1.16 -8.03 7.08
C THR A 7 1.14 -6.58 7.52
N LEU A 8 0.42 -5.72 6.79
CA LEU A 8 0.37 -4.29 7.09
C LEU A 8 -0.29 -4.02 8.44
N ARG A 9 -1.29 -4.81 8.88
CA ARG A 9 -1.86 -4.67 10.24
C ARG A 9 -0.77 -4.70 11.31
N THR A 10 0.19 -5.59 11.18
CA THR A 10 1.26 -5.75 12.17
C THR A 10 2.38 -4.72 12.03
N ASP A 11 2.43 -3.99 10.91
CA ASP A 11 3.53 -3.09 10.57
C ASP A 11 3.10 -1.70 10.06
N LEU A 12 1.94 -1.20 10.51
CA LEU A 12 1.48 0.17 10.19
C LEU A 12 2.51 1.25 10.59
N ALA A 13 3.30 0.99 11.62
CA ALA A 13 4.38 1.89 12.04
C ALA A 13 5.53 1.97 11.00
N GLY A 14 5.67 0.97 10.13
CA GLY A 14 6.60 1.00 9.01
C GLY A 14 6.28 2.12 8.01
N LEU A 15 4.99 2.46 7.81
CA LEU A 15 4.58 3.52 6.89
C LEU A 15 5.14 4.88 7.31
N SER A 16 5.07 5.23 8.59
CA SER A 16 5.62 6.50 9.10
C SER A 16 7.14 6.52 9.02
N THR A 17 7.79 5.37 9.22
CA THR A 17 9.25 5.25 9.07
C THR A 17 9.69 5.52 7.62
N ILE A 18 8.97 4.93 6.65
CA ILE A 18 9.24 5.15 5.22
C ILE A 18 8.96 6.61 4.83
N GLY A 19 7.83 7.16 5.26
CA GLY A 19 7.45 8.54 4.96
C GLY A 19 8.39 9.59 5.56
N GLU A 20 8.97 9.34 6.74
CA GLU A 20 10.01 10.19 7.31
C GLU A 20 11.35 10.05 6.57
N ALA A 21 11.75 8.81 6.23
CA ALA A 21 13.01 8.55 5.54
C ALA A 21 13.04 9.10 4.10
N LYS A 22 11.88 9.28 3.47
CA LYS A 22 11.70 9.82 2.10
C LYS A 22 12.63 9.18 1.07
N PRO A 23 12.65 7.83 0.96
CA PRO A 23 13.45 7.16 -0.05
C PRO A 23 12.99 7.56 -1.45
N ASN A 24 13.92 7.86 -2.36
CA ASN A 24 13.58 8.36 -3.69
C ASN A 24 13.12 7.28 -4.67
N ASN A 25 13.27 6.00 -4.32
CA ASN A 25 13.18 4.87 -5.25
C ASN A 25 12.42 3.67 -4.67
N ILE A 26 11.44 3.90 -3.80
CA ILE A 26 10.59 2.84 -3.26
C ILE A 26 9.17 2.98 -3.80
N VAL A 27 8.69 1.88 -4.39
CA VAL A 27 7.28 1.62 -4.62
C VAL A 27 6.84 0.54 -3.64
N HIS A 28 5.79 0.82 -2.88
CA HIS A 28 5.16 -0.05 -1.91
C HIS A 28 3.81 -0.48 -2.48
N PHE A 29 3.74 -1.71 -2.98
CA PHE A 29 2.48 -2.32 -3.39
C PHE A 29 1.83 -2.96 -2.18
N PHE A 30 0.57 -2.61 -1.94
CA PHE A 30 -0.24 -3.11 -0.86
C PHE A 30 -1.47 -3.80 -1.46
N PHE A 31 -1.53 -5.12 -1.30
CA PHE A 31 -2.64 -5.92 -1.82
C PHE A 31 -3.73 -6.05 -0.76
N ASP A 32 -4.88 -5.40 -0.98
CA ASP A 32 -6.06 -5.59 -0.15
C ASP A 32 -6.80 -6.88 -0.55
N ASP A 33 -6.38 -7.98 0.08
CA ASP A 33 -7.03 -9.28 -0.09
C ASP A 33 -8.32 -9.36 0.74
N VAL A 34 -9.39 -8.78 0.19
CA VAL A 34 -10.76 -8.83 0.76
C VAL A 34 -11.22 -10.26 1.07
N SER A 35 -10.60 -11.28 0.47
CA SER A 35 -10.95 -12.69 0.65
C SER A 35 -10.35 -13.36 1.87
N PHE A 36 -9.43 -12.70 2.59
CA PHE A 36 -8.70 -13.25 3.74
C PHE A 36 -7.95 -14.55 3.42
N ALA A 37 -7.50 -14.74 2.17
CA ALA A 37 -6.81 -15.95 1.77
C ALA A 37 -5.46 -16.08 2.49
N SER A 38 -4.81 -14.95 2.77
CA SER A 38 -3.55 -14.88 3.54
C SER A 38 -3.68 -15.33 5.00
N THR A 39 -4.90 -15.36 5.56
CA THR A 39 -5.19 -15.72 6.96
C THR A 39 -6.03 -16.99 7.10
N ASP A 40 -6.09 -17.84 6.05
CA ASP A 40 -6.95 -19.04 6.00
C ASP A 40 -8.44 -18.73 6.26
N GLY A 41 -8.91 -17.57 5.82
CA GLY A 41 -10.30 -17.14 5.97
C GLY A 41 -10.65 -16.56 7.35
N ILE A 42 -9.65 -16.30 8.20
CA ILE A 42 -9.87 -15.68 9.51
C ILE A 42 -9.98 -14.15 9.31
N PRO A 43 -11.14 -13.53 9.60
CA PRO A 43 -11.32 -12.10 9.41
C PRO A 43 -10.36 -11.28 10.27
N ILE A 44 -9.82 -10.21 9.69
CA ILE A 44 -8.95 -9.30 10.41
C ILE A 44 -9.80 -8.20 11.08
N HIS A 45 -9.97 -8.30 12.40
CA HIS A 45 -10.71 -7.30 13.16
C HIS A 45 -10.02 -5.93 13.13
N GLY A 46 -10.81 -4.88 12.93
CA GLY A 46 -10.34 -3.48 12.95
C GLY A 46 -9.82 -2.94 11.63
N LEU A 47 -9.66 -3.78 10.59
CA LEU A 47 -9.32 -3.31 9.24
C LEU A 47 -10.54 -2.84 8.45
N ALA A 48 -11.73 -3.35 8.77
CA ALA A 48 -12.97 -2.97 8.10
C ALA A 48 -13.23 -1.46 8.26
N GLY A 49 -13.03 -0.70 7.17
CA GLY A 49 -13.21 0.76 7.13
C GLY A 49 -11.93 1.57 7.28
N MET A 50 -10.74 0.95 7.28
CA MET A 50 -9.48 1.67 7.16
C MET A 50 -9.27 2.12 5.72
N ASP A 51 -8.91 3.38 5.55
CA ASP A 51 -8.49 3.96 4.28
C ASP A 51 -6.96 3.92 4.22
N PHE A 52 -6.41 2.88 3.59
CA PHE A 52 -4.96 2.67 3.53
C PHE A 52 -4.25 3.74 2.70
N ALA A 53 -4.90 4.25 1.64
CA ALA A 53 -4.39 5.34 0.84
C ALA A 53 -4.24 6.62 1.68
N ALA A 54 -5.28 7.00 2.43
CA ALA A 54 -5.23 8.15 3.33
C ALA A 54 -4.21 7.98 4.47
N ILE A 55 -4.03 6.75 4.99
CA ILE A 55 -3.01 6.46 6.00
C ILE A 55 -1.60 6.61 5.42
N ALA A 56 -1.35 6.08 4.22
CA ALA A 56 -0.06 6.22 3.55
C ALA A 56 0.25 7.69 3.24
N GLU A 57 -0.72 8.44 2.72
CA GLU A 57 -0.61 9.88 2.48
C GLU A 57 -0.26 10.62 3.78
N SER A 58 -1.04 10.38 4.84
CA SER A 58 -0.83 11.00 6.15
C SER A 58 0.49 10.59 6.80
N SER A 59 1.05 9.45 6.40
CA SER A 59 2.35 8.95 6.87
C SER A 59 3.54 9.60 6.15
N GLY A 60 3.31 10.36 5.08
CA GLY A 60 4.35 11.08 4.34
C GLY A 60 4.77 10.42 3.02
N TYR A 61 3.97 9.51 2.48
CA TYR A 61 4.18 9.04 1.11
C TYR A 61 3.96 10.18 0.12
N ALA A 62 4.85 10.30 -0.86
CA ALA A 62 4.84 11.40 -1.81
C ALA A 62 3.84 11.17 -2.94
N ASN A 63 3.61 9.91 -3.30
CA ASN A 63 2.74 9.51 -4.39
C ASN A 63 1.84 8.37 -3.92
N ILE A 64 0.55 8.45 -4.23
CA ILE A 64 -0.46 7.46 -3.90
C ILE A 64 -1.19 7.08 -5.19
N TYR A 65 -1.32 5.80 -5.46
CA TYR A 65 -2.08 5.25 -6.57
C TYR A 65 -3.02 4.16 -6.04
N GLU A 66 -4.20 4.06 -6.64
CA GLU A 66 -5.17 3.01 -6.37
C GLU A 66 -5.58 2.41 -7.72
N PHE A 67 -5.56 1.09 -7.83
CA PHE A 67 -6.02 0.38 -9.02
C PHE A 67 -7.04 -0.69 -8.60
N ASP A 68 -8.22 -0.67 -9.20
CA ASP A 68 -9.27 -1.65 -8.93
C ASP A 68 -9.30 -2.81 -9.94
N ASP A 69 -8.50 -2.71 -11.02
CA ASP A 69 -8.27 -3.79 -11.96
C ASP A 69 -6.83 -3.89 -12.52
N LEU A 70 -6.54 -5.05 -13.09
CA LEU A 70 -5.21 -5.39 -13.60
C LEU A 70 -4.82 -4.63 -14.87
N GLU A 71 -5.79 -4.23 -15.69
CA GLU A 71 -5.55 -3.48 -16.92
C GLU A 71 -5.12 -2.05 -16.61
N GLU A 72 -5.79 -1.39 -15.67
CA GLU A 72 -5.40 -0.06 -15.19
C GLU A 72 -4.00 -0.07 -14.55
N LEU A 73 -3.73 -1.06 -13.69
CA LEU A 73 -2.40 -1.25 -13.13
C LEU A 73 -1.35 -1.44 -14.23
N TYR A 74 -1.63 -2.26 -15.24
CA TYR A 74 -0.70 -2.52 -16.34
C TYR A 74 -0.38 -1.25 -17.13
N ILE A 75 -1.38 -0.42 -17.40
CA ILE A 75 -1.21 0.86 -18.10
C ILE A 75 -0.43 1.87 -17.24
N GLY A 76 -0.74 1.95 -15.95
CA GLY A 76 -0.13 2.90 -15.01
C GLY A 76 1.25 2.50 -14.48
N LEU A 77 1.65 1.23 -14.60
CA LEU A 77 2.83 0.69 -13.93
C LEU A 77 4.12 1.45 -14.29
N GLU A 78 4.31 1.83 -15.55
CA GLU A 78 5.51 2.58 -15.94
C GLU A 78 5.59 3.94 -15.25
N GLU A 79 4.46 4.64 -15.11
CA GLU A 79 4.39 5.93 -14.44
C GLU A 79 4.73 5.79 -12.95
N VAL A 80 4.07 4.84 -12.26
CA VAL A 80 4.28 4.53 -10.85
C VAL A 80 5.77 4.28 -10.56
N MET A 81 6.42 3.47 -11.40
CA MET A 81 7.82 3.08 -11.20
C MET A 81 8.82 4.21 -11.47
N ARG A 82 8.40 5.30 -12.11
CA ARG A 82 9.24 6.47 -12.41
C ARG A 82 9.10 7.59 -11.39
N GLN A 83 8.15 7.48 -10.45
CA GLN A 83 7.95 8.51 -9.45
C GLN A 83 9.15 8.66 -8.51
N THR A 84 9.41 9.91 -8.12
CA THR A 84 10.42 10.21 -7.11
C THR A 84 9.76 10.28 -5.73
N GLY A 85 10.40 9.66 -4.75
CA GLY A 85 9.90 9.59 -3.39
C GLY A 85 9.14 8.30 -3.10
N PRO A 86 8.79 8.06 -1.83
CA PRO A 86 8.04 6.87 -1.45
C PRO A 86 6.66 6.89 -2.11
N THR A 87 6.39 5.84 -2.89
CA THR A 87 5.16 5.67 -3.66
C THR A 87 4.36 4.51 -3.09
N PHE A 88 3.10 4.73 -2.77
CA PHE A 88 2.16 3.71 -2.31
C PHE A 88 1.22 3.34 -3.44
N VAL A 89 0.96 2.05 -3.61
CA VAL A 89 0.05 1.52 -4.62
C VAL A 89 -0.88 0.53 -3.93
N LEU A 90 -2.18 0.83 -3.92
CA LEU A 90 -3.26 -0.06 -3.49
C LEU A 90 -3.81 -0.83 -4.69
#